data_AF-A0A1X1MIT4-F1
#
_entry.id   AF-A0A1X1MIT4-F1
#
_cell.length_a   1.000
_cell.length_b   1.000
_cell.length_c   1.000
_cell.angle_alpha   90.00
_cell.angle_beta   90.00
_cell.angle_gamma   90.00
#
_symmetry.space_group_name_H-M   'P 1'
#
loop_
_entity.id
_entity.type
_entity.pdbx_description
1 polymer ?
#
loop_
_entity_poly.entity_id
_entity_poly.type
_entity_poly.pdbx_seq_one_letter_code
_entity_poly.pdbx_strand_id
1 'polypeptide(L)'
;MDRRDFVTATATALTFGRTAPRHVDPALVDYFSEQLEGHYRADMMLGPRELISTVTAQHTLISNLVATARGETRLALLRSSAAYASLIGWFHQDAGDLQTSSVWRGVALEVAQRSRDHQLVAYALLNHASVRTDLADGLGALDLCAAVLADAGRLSPKMRVLALQQQAHGASLVGDRATVDSALDQAAPLVERCDDGVPWGNACRRTSAYLEVQRATCYGRLGLATAAAGLWRQILDTTPANARRDRGVFLARQATACVRNGDIGRAVEAGRLAADLAVETGSVRIGRELAGLRQAAQPWKGTAAGRDLDEIFAL
;
A
#
# COMPACT_ATOMS: atom_id res chain seq x y z
N MET A 1 -12.28 21.68 -32.95
CA MET A 1 -12.20 22.19 -31.56
C MET A 1 -11.87 23.67 -31.64
N ASP A 2 -12.88 24.52 -31.47
CA ASP A 2 -12.77 25.96 -31.63
C ASP A 2 -12.18 26.59 -30.36
N ARG A 3 -11.28 27.57 -30.52
CA ARG A 3 -10.56 28.26 -29.43
C ARG A 3 -11.49 29.04 -28.49
N ARG A 4 -12.74 29.30 -28.91
CA ARG A 4 -13.76 29.98 -28.10
C ARG A 4 -14.38 29.08 -27.03
N ASP A 5 -14.44 27.77 -27.23
CA ASP A 5 -14.98 26.84 -26.23
C ASP A 5 -14.04 26.65 -25.03
N PHE A 6 -12.74 26.89 -25.22
CA PHE A 6 -11.73 26.80 -24.16
C PHE A 6 -11.75 28.00 -23.18
N VAL A 7 -12.22 29.17 -23.64
CA VAL A 7 -12.25 30.40 -22.83
C VAL A 7 -13.51 30.48 -21.95
N THR A 8 -14.62 29.87 -22.37
CA THR A 8 -15.84 29.85 -21.55
C THR A 8 -15.75 28.83 -20.40
N ALA A 9 -15.01 27.74 -20.58
CA ALA A 9 -14.77 26.75 -19.53
C ALA A 9 -13.84 27.23 -18.41
N THR A 10 -13.06 28.30 -18.63
CA THR A 10 -12.12 28.86 -17.64
C THR A 10 -12.75 29.94 -16.76
N ALA A 11 -13.88 30.54 -17.14
CA ALA A 11 -14.56 31.56 -16.34
C ALA A 11 -15.46 31.00 -15.21
N THR A 12 -15.91 29.75 -15.32
CA THR A 12 -16.74 29.09 -14.29
C THR A 12 -15.90 28.46 -13.17
N ALA A 13 -14.57 28.44 -13.31
CA ALA A 13 -13.64 27.83 -12.35
C ALA A 13 -13.27 28.73 -11.15
N LEU A 14 -13.82 29.95 -11.05
CA LEU A 14 -13.53 30.87 -9.94
C LEU A 14 -14.75 31.36 -9.15
N THR A 15 -15.94 30.82 -9.41
CA THR A 15 -17.04 30.96 -8.45
C THR A 15 -16.90 29.87 -7.38
N PHE A 16 -15.91 30.03 -6.49
CA PHE A 16 -16.01 29.47 -5.14
C PHE A 16 -17.21 30.13 -4.49
N GLY A 17 -18.39 29.55 -4.66
CA GLY A 17 -19.58 29.96 -3.94
C GLY A 17 -19.22 29.98 -2.46
N ARG A 18 -19.22 31.16 -1.84
CA ARG A 18 -18.90 31.33 -0.42
C ARG A 18 -19.92 30.50 0.36
N THR A 19 -19.54 29.28 0.73
CA THR A 19 -20.37 28.47 1.60
C THR A 19 -20.36 29.16 2.96
N ALA A 20 -21.53 29.60 3.42
CA ALA A 20 -21.65 30.26 4.71
C ALA A 20 -21.14 29.28 5.79
N PRO A 21 -20.25 29.72 6.69
CA PRO A 21 -19.81 28.90 7.80
C PRO A 21 -21.02 28.41 8.59
N ARG A 22 -20.97 27.16 9.03
CA ARG A 22 -22.01 26.56 9.89
C ARG A 22 -21.36 25.92 11.10
N HIS A 23 -22.13 25.82 12.18
CA HIS A 23 -21.73 25.00 13.30
C HIS A 23 -21.68 23.54 12.82
N VAL A 24 -20.52 22.93 12.96
CA VAL A 24 -20.29 21.51 12.73
C VAL A 24 -19.95 20.91 14.08
N ASP A 25 -20.74 19.93 14.51
CA ASP A 25 -20.55 19.28 15.79
C ASP A 25 -19.17 18.59 15.83
N PRO A 26 -18.29 18.94 16.79
CA PRO A 26 -16.99 18.29 16.95
C PRO A 26 -17.06 16.76 17.09
N ALA A 27 -18.17 16.20 17.62
CA ALA A 27 -18.35 14.75 17.78
C ALA A 27 -18.32 13.98 16.44
N LEU A 28 -18.54 14.66 15.31
CA LEU A 28 -18.40 14.05 13.98
C LEU A 28 -16.97 13.59 13.68
N VAL A 29 -15.96 14.20 14.30
CA VAL A 29 -14.55 13.79 14.12
C VAL A 29 -14.32 12.39 14.68
N ASP A 30 -14.83 12.12 15.88
CA ASP A 30 -14.70 10.82 16.55
C ASP A 30 -15.49 9.77 15.78
N TYR A 31 -16.73 10.10 15.37
CA TYR A 31 -17.54 9.25 14.51
C TYR A 31 -16.80 8.81 13.23
N PHE A 32 -16.19 9.75 12.49
CA PHE A 32 -15.43 9.38 11.28
C PHE A 32 -14.16 8.60 11.60
N SER A 33 -13.54 8.82 12.75
CA SER A 33 -12.35 8.08 13.16
C SER A 33 -12.66 6.62 13.47
N GLU A 34 -13.77 6.35 14.18
CA GLU A 34 -14.25 4.99 14.44
C GLU A 34 -14.65 4.27 13.16
N GLN A 35 -15.34 4.97 12.24
CA GLN A 35 -15.71 4.42 10.93
C GLN A 35 -14.47 4.07 10.10
N LEU A 36 -13.44 4.92 10.10
CA LEU A 36 -12.18 4.66 9.39
C LEU A 36 -11.50 3.37 9.87
N GLU A 37 -11.41 3.16 11.18
CA GLU A 37 -10.88 1.92 11.75
C GLU A 37 -11.75 0.70 11.37
N GLY A 38 -13.07 0.88 11.36
CA GLY A 38 -14.01 -0.10 10.83
C GLY A 38 -13.70 -0.50 9.39
N HIS A 39 -13.41 0.47 8.51
CA HIS A 39 -13.10 0.20 7.10
C HIS A 39 -11.78 -0.54 6.90
N TYR A 40 -10.75 -0.24 7.69
CA TYR A 40 -9.50 -1.03 7.65
C TYR A 40 -9.74 -2.50 8.04
N ARG A 41 -10.65 -2.76 8.98
CA ARG A 41 -11.03 -4.14 9.36
C ARG A 41 -11.91 -4.79 8.29
N ALA A 42 -12.87 -4.05 7.73
CA ALA A 42 -13.75 -4.55 6.68
C ALA A 42 -12.98 -4.91 5.40
N ASP A 43 -11.95 -4.13 5.03
CA ASP A 43 -11.05 -4.43 3.92
C ASP A 43 -10.43 -5.82 4.09
N MET A 44 -10.11 -6.22 5.33
CA MET A 44 -9.58 -7.55 5.62
C MET A 44 -10.53 -8.69 5.23
N MET A 45 -11.85 -8.44 5.28
CA MET A 45 -12.90 -9.44 5.11
C MET A 45 -13.54 -9.44 3.71
N LEU A 46 -13.79 -8.25 3.16
CA LEU A 46 -14.53 -8.06 1.89
C LEU A 46 -13.60 -7.78 0.70
N GLY A 47 -12.39 -7.30 0.98
CA GLY A 47 -11.49 -6.74 -0.03
C GLY A 47 -11.86 -5.31 -0.42
N PRO A 48 -10.97 -4.63 -1.17
CA PRO A 48 -11.03 -3.19 -1.37
C PRO A 48 -12.19 -2.74 -2.28
N ARG A 49 -12.57 -3.54 -3.29
CA ARG A 49 -13.51 -3.11 -4.35
C ARG A 49 -14.90 -2.78 -3.81
N GLU A 50 -15.39 -3.60 -2.89
CA GLU A 50 -16.71 -3.44 -2.27
C GLU A 50 -16.79 -2.18 -1.40
N LEU A 51 -15.66 -1.65 -0.93
CA LEU A 51 -15.59 -0.51 -0.01
C LEU A 51 -15.33 0.83 -0.71
N ILE A 52 -14.89 0.83 -1.98
CA ILE A 52 -14.50 2.06 -2.70
C ILE A 52 -15.65 3.07 -2.71
N SER A 53 -16.86 2.66 -3.08
CA SER A 53 -18.02 3.57 -3.21
C SER A 53 -18.42 4.17 -1.87
N THR A 54 -18.51 3.33 -0.83
CA THR A 54 -18.87 3.75 0.53
C THR A 54 -17.87 4.73 1.13
N VAL A 55 -16.57 4.41 1.07
CA VAL A 55 -15.53 5.27 1.65
C VAL A 55 -15.38 6.57 0.85
N THR A 56 -15.57 6.54 -0.47
CA THR A 56 -15.56 7.76 -1.31
C THR A 56 -16.75 8.68 -0.99
N ALA A 57 -17.94 8.12 -0.77
CA ALA A 57 -19.11 8.90 -0.36
C ALA A 57 -18.89 9.57 1.01
N GLN A 58 -18.32 8.85 1.98
CA GLN A 58 -17.95 9.42 3.28
C GLN A 58 -16.87 10.50 3.16
N HIS A 59 -15.84 10.29 2.33
CA HIS A 59 -14.84 11.33 2.06
C HIS A 59 -15.47 12.60 1.48
N THR A 60 -16.45 12.45 0.57
CA THR A 60 -17.20 13.58 -0.01
C THR A 60 -17.97 14.35 1.06
N LEU A 61 -18.64 13.64 1.97
CA LEU A 61 -19.31 14.24 3.12
C LEU A 61 -18.31 15.02 4.01
N ILE A 62 -17.19 14.41 4.38
CA ILE A 62 -16.15 15.07 5.20
C ILE A 62 -15.64 16.33 4.49
N SER A 63 -15.40 16.27 3.18
CA SER A 63 -14.94 17.41 2.37
C SER A 63 -15.94 18.57 2.39
N ASN A 64 -17.24 18.28 2.31
CA ASN A 64 -18.31 19.28 2.44
C ASN A 64 -18.36 19.91 3.84
N LEU A 65 -18.12 19.11 4.89
CA LEU A 65 -18.03 19.61 6.26
C LEU A 65 -16.79 20.51 6.46
N VAL A 66 -15.63 20.13 5.90
CA VAL A 66 -14.41 20.97 5.91
C VAL A 66 -14.64 22.35 5.27
N ALA A 67 -15.48 22.43 4.23
CA ALA A 67 -15.79 23.68 3.53
C ALA A 67 -16.60 24.67 4.40
N THR A 68 -17.34 24.18 5.39
CA THR A 68 -18.24 24.98 6.24
C THR A 68 -17.78 25.13 7.68
N ALA A 69 -16.99 24.19 8.20
CA ALA A 69 -16.43 24.22 9.55
C ALA A 69 -15.43 25.36 9.76
N ARG A 70 -15.12 25.67 11.02
CA ARG A 70 -14.10 26.66 11.43
C ARG A 70 -13.29 26.14 12.62
N GLY A 71 -12.19 26.83 12.91
CA GLY A 71 -11.32 26.54 14.06
C GLY A 71 -10.78 25.11 14.08
N GLU A 72 -10.65 24.56 15.28
CA GLU A 72 -10.11 23.22 15.52
C GLU A 72 -10.92 22.12 14.84
N THR A 73 -12.25 22.21 14.83
CA THR A 73 -13.11 21.22 14.14
C THR A 73 -12.76 21.12 12.66
N ARG A 74 -12.48 22.24 11.99
CA ARG A 74 -12.06 22.22 10.59
C ARG A 74 -10.69 21.54 10.42
N LEU A 75 -9.74 21.81 11.30
CA LEU A 75 -8.40 21.18 11.25
C LEU A 75 -8.50 19.67 11.50
N ALA A 76 -9.33 19.25 12.45
CA ALA A 76 -9.58 17.84 12.73
C ALA A 76 -10.26 17.12 11.54
N LEU A 77 -11.26 17.74 10.92
CA LEU A 77 -11.91 17.18 9.71
C LEU A 77 -10.96 17.12 8.51
N LEU A 78 -9.99 18.04 8.39
CA LEU A 78 -8.92 17.93 7.39
C LEU A 78 -8.07 16.68 7.64
N ARG A 79 -7.73 16.37 8.89
CA ARG A 79 -7.01 15.13 9.23
C ARG A 79 -7.83 13.89 8.83
N SER A 80 -9.12 13.86 9.17
CA SER A 80 -10.03 12.78 8.75
C SER A 80 -10.09 12.65 7.23
N SER A 81 -10.26 13.77 6.49
CA SER A 81 -10.31 13.78 5.02
C SER A 81 -9.03 13.22 4.39
N ALA A 82 -7.85 13.62 4.88
CA ALA A 82 -6.59 13.09 4.37
C ALA A 82 -6.39 11.59 4.69
N ALA A 83 -6.83 11.14 5.86
CA ALA A 83 -6.79 9.72 6.21
C ALA A 83 -7.74 8.87 5.35
N TYR A 84 -8.95 9.37 5.08
CA TYR A 84 -9.90 8.76 4.14
C TYR A 84 -9.37 8.74 2.71
N ALA A 85 -8.83 9.85 2.21
CA ALA A 85 -8.21 9.91 0.88
C ALA A 85 -7.04 8.91 0.76
N SER A 86 -6.24 8.75 1.82
CA SER A 86 -5.19 7.73 1.89
C SER A 86 -5.75 6.31 1.81
N LEU A 87 -6.86 6.02 2.49
CA LEU A 87 -7.51 4.72 2.42
C LEU A 87 -8.10 4.43 1.03
N ILE A 88 -8.76 5.41 0.41
CA ILE A 88 -9.30 5.27 -0.96
C ILE A 88 -8.16 4.99 -1.94
N GLY A 89 -7.05 5.73 -1.83
CA GLY A 89 -5.86 5.47 -2.63
C GLY A 89 -5.31 4.05 -2.44
N TRP A 90 -5.36 3.51 -1.21
CA TRP A 90 -4.98 2.11 -0.94
C TRP A 90 -5.94 1.13 -1.62
N PHE A 91 -7.25 1.36 -1.55
CA PHE A 91 -8.22 0.46 -2.20
C PHE A 91 -8.03 0.39 -3.71
N HIS A 92 -7.80 1.52 -4.38
CA HIS A 92 -7.48 1.51 -5.80
C HIS A 92 -6.16 0.82 -6.09
N GLN A 93 -5.13 1.03 -5.25
CA GLN A 93 -3.82 0.36 -5.40
C GLN A 93 -3.95 -1.17 -5.31
N ASP A 94 -4.63 -1.67 -4.28
CA ASP A 94 -4.83 -3.10 -4.02
C ASP A 94 -5.77 -3.74 -5.06
N ALA A 95 -6.81 -3.01 -5.52
CA ALA A 95 -7.68 -3.41 -6.63
C ALA A 95 -7.00 -3.35 -8.01
N GLY A 96 -5.84 -2.70 -8.07
CA GLY A 96 -4.93 -2.67 -9.19
C GLY A 96 -5.00 -1.46 -10.12
N ASP A 97 -5.78 -0.45 -9.74
CA ASP A 97 -5.88 0.82 -10.45
C ASP A 97 -4.85 1.83 -9.90
N LEU A 98 -3.61 1.71 -10.36
CA LEU A 98 -2.50 2.58 -9.92
C LEU A 98 -2.69 4.04 -10.37
N GLN A 99 -3.41 4.27 -11.47
CA GLN A 99 -3.67 5.62 -11.98
C GLN A 99 -4.59 6.37 -11.03
N THR A 100 -5.75 5.80 -10.70
CA THR A 100 -6.68 6.41 -9.74
C THR A 100 -6.08 6.46 -8.34
N SER A 101 -5.31 5.44 -7.95
CA SER A 101 -4.55 5.48 -6.69
C SER A 101 -3.65 6.72 -6.62
N SER A 102 -2.86 6.99 -7.68
CA SER A 102 -1.96 8.16 -7.75
C SER A 102 -2.71 9.49 -7.58
N VAL A 103 -3.89 9.63 -8.20
CA VAL A 103 -4.74 10.81 -8.04
C VAL A 103 -5.13 11.00 -6.57
N TRP A 104 -5.60 9.93 -5.91
CA TRP A 104 -5.96 9.97 -4.50
C TRP A 104 -4.77 10.19 -3.56
N ARG A 105 -3.56 9.74 -3.92
CA ARG A 105 -2.32 10.09 -3.19
C ARG A 105 -2.07 11.60 -3.25
N GLY A 106 -2.29 12.24 -4.39
CA GLY A 106 -2.21 13.69 -4.55
C GLY A 106 -3.23 14.44 -3.69
N VAL A 107 -4.48 13.98 -3.69
CA VAL A 107 -5.55 14.54 -2.83
C VAL A 107 -5.18 14.41 -1.34
N ALA A 108 -4.75 13.22 -0.90
CA ALA A 108 -4.36 12.98 0.48
C ALA A 108 -3.22 13.91 0.92
N LEU A 109 -2.21 14.11 0.06
CA LEU A 109 -1.08 14.99 0.35
C LEU A 109 -1.50 16.46 0.46
N GLU A 110 -2.32 16.96 -0.46
CA GLU A 110 -2.83 18.34 -0.43
C GLU A 110 -3.62 18.62 0.85
N VAL A 111 -4.53 17.72 1.21
CA VAL A 111 -5.36 17.85 2.41
C VAL A 111 -4.51 17.72 3.68
N ALA A 112 -3.53 16.80 3.70
CA ALA A 112 -2.61 16.63 4.82
C ALA A 112 -1.80 17.90 5.08
N GLN A 113 -1.27 18.54 4.04
CA GLN A 113 -0.55 19.81 4.17
C GLN A 113 -1.42 20.90 4.82
N ARG A 114 -2.69 21.00 4.41
CA ARG A 114 -3.65 21.95 5.00
C ARG A 114 -4.00 21.64 6.45
N SER A 115 -3.96 20.38 6.85
CA SER A 115 -4.20 19.96 8.24
C SER A 115 -3.07 20.37 9.19
N ARG A 116 -1.87 20.66 8.66
CA ARG A 116 -0.64 20.96 9.40
C ARG A 116 -0.19 19.83 10.35
N ASP A 117 -0.71 18.63 10.15
CA ASP A 117 -0.29 17.44 10.86
C ASP A 117 0.93 16.83 10.18
N HIS A 118 2.10 16.97 10.82
CA HIS A 118 3.36 16.49 10.27
C HIS A 118 3.38 14.96 10.11
N GLN A 119 2.74 14.19 11.01
CA GLN A 119 2.69 12.74 10.88
C GLN A 119 1.85 12.35 9.66
N LEU A 120 0.75 13.06 9.42
CA LEU A 120 -0.14 12.79 8.30
C LEU A 120 0.46 13.20 6.95
N VAL A 121 1.22 14.29 6.90
CA VAL A 121 2.00 14.66 5.72
C VAL A 121 3.03 13.60 5.39
N ALA A 122 3.77 13.12 6.41
CA ALA A 122 4.71 12.02 6.24
C ALA A 122 4.01 10.76 5.73
N TYR A 123 2.87 10.39 6.33
CA TYR A 123 2.08 9.25 5.89
C TYR A 123 1.62 9.38 4.43
N ALA A 124 1.12 10.54 4.02
CA ALA A 124 0.70 10.77 2.63
C ALA A 124 1.85 10.62 1.63
N LEU A 125 3.05 11.14 1.96
CA LEU A 125 4.25 10.97 1.14
C LEU A 125 4.68 9.51 1.03
N LEU A 126 4.65 8.75 2.14
CA LEU A 126 5.03 7.33 2.16
C LEU A 126 4.05 6.45 1.37
N ASN A 127 2.76 6.76 1.43
CA ASN A 127 1.75 6.13 0.58
C ASN A 127 1.99 6.44 -0.90
N HIS A 128 2.45 7.65 -1.23
CA HIS A 128 2.83 8.00 -2.58
C HIS A 128 4.09 7.25 -3.05
N ALA A 129 5.10 7.11 -2.18
CA ALA A 129 6.28 6.30 -2.42
C ALA A 129 5.94 4.82 -2.68
N SER A 130 4.87 4.31 -2.05
CA SER A 130 4.37 2.95 -2.34
C SER A 130 3.89 2.80 -3.78
N VAL A 131 3.20 3.81 -4.31
CA VAL A 131 2.73 3.77 -5.70
C VAL A 131 3.91 3.90 -6.66
N ARG A 132 4.91 4.73 -6.34
CA ARG A 132 6.16 4.79 -7.13
C ARG A 132 6.87 3.42 -7.18
N THR A 133 6.90 2.71 -6.05
CA THR A 133 7.42 1.35 -5.98
C THR A 133 6.66 0.39 -6.91
N ASP A 134 5.32 0.43 -6.91
CA ASP A 134 4.50 -0.43 -7.79
C ASP A 134 4.64 -0.07 -9.29
N LEU A 135 4.98 1.18 -9.59
CA LEU A 135 5.31 1.66 -10.93
C LEU A 135 6.78 1.39 -11.33
N ALA A 136 7.53 0.65 -10.50
CA ALA A 136 8.96 0.37 -10.67
C ALA A 136 9.86 1.62 -10.71
N ASP A 137 9.40 2.75 -10.17
CA ASP A 137 10.21 3.95 -10.00
C ASP A 137 10.88 3.97 -8.61
N GLY A 138 12.05 3.32 -8.52
CA GLY A 138 12.83 3.26 -7.30
C GLY A 138 13.38 4.61 -6.85
N LEU A 139 13.85 5.45 -7.78
CA LEU A 139 14.42 6.76 -7.45
C LEU A 139 13.37 7.71 -6.88
N GLY A 140 12.20 7.83 -7.50
CA GLY A 140 11.14 8.67 -6.95
C GLY A 140 10.56 8.15 -5.63
N ALA A 141 10.58 6.83 -5.39
CA ALA A 141 10.25 6.29 -4.07
C ALA A 141 11.28 6.74 -3.02
N LEU A 142 12.58 6.69 -3.35
CA LEU A 142 13.66 7.14 -2.46
C LEU A 142 13.61 8.64 -2.20
N ASP A 143 13.33 9.48 -3.21
CA ASP A 143 13.20 10.93 -3.06
C ASP A 143 12.12 11.30 -2.03
N LEU A 144 10.95 10.66 -2.11
CA LEU A 144 9.85 10.86 -1.17
C LEU A 144 10.20 10.36 0.24
N CYS A 145 10.91 9.23 0.35
CA CYS A 145 11.37 8.72 1.65
C CYS A 145 12.42 9.65 2.27
N ALA A 146 13.34 10.18 1.48
CA ALA A 146 14.36 11.13 1.94
C ALA A 146 13.72 12.42 2.47
N ALA A 147 12.69 12.94 1.80
CA ALA A 147 11.94 14.11 2.27
C ALA A 147 11.28 13.87 3.64
N VAL A 148 10.76 12.66 3.89
CA VAL A 148 10.18 12.28 5.19
C VAL A 148 11.26 12.08 6.25
N LEU A 149 12.35 11.40 5.91
CA LEU A 149 13.43 11.05 6.85
C LEU A 149 14.31 12.26 7.23
N ALA A 150 14.28 13.35 6.45
CA ALA A 150 14.97 14.59 6.78
C ALA A 150 14.58 15.17 8.16
N ASP A 151 13.37 14.88 8.63
CA ASP A 151 12.85 15.30 9.94
C ASP A 151 12.46 14.09 10.82
N ALA A 152 13.22 12.99 10.70
CA ALA A 152 12.92 11.72 11.37
C ALA A 152 12.79 11.83 12.90
N GLY A 153 13.41 12.85 13.51
CA GLY A 153 13.32 13.12 14.95
C GLY A 153 11.92 13.53 15.43
N ARG A 154 11.07 14.05 14.53
CA ARG A 154 9.68 14.42 14.83
C ARG A 154 8.67 13.33 14.49
N LEU A 155 9.09 12.26 13.84
CA LEU A 155 8.21 11.16 13.44
C LEU A 155 7.94 10.21 14.59
N SER A 156 6.70 9.72 14.67
CA SER A 156 6.37 8.61 15.58
C SER A 156 7.15 7.35 15.19
N PRO A 157 7.37 6.38 16.11
CA PRO A 157 7.99 5.10 15.77
C PRO A 157 7.30 4.41 14.58
N LYS A 158 5.96 4.47 14.53
CA LYS A 158 5.18 3.93 13.41
C LYS A 158 5.52 4.60 12.08
N MET A 159 5.65 5.93 12.04
CA MET A 159 6.05 6.63 10.81
C MET A 159 7.49 6.33 10.40
N ARG A 160 8.39 6.18 11.36
CA ARG A 160 9.77 5.79 11.06
C ARG A 160 9.86 4.38 10.49
N VAL A 161 9.11 3.41 11.02
CA VAL A 161 9.02 2.05 10.47
C VAL A 161 8.53 2.08 9.03
N LEU A 162 7.44 2.80 8.75
CA LEU A 162 6.92 2.92 7.39
C LEU A 162 7.93 3.60 6.45
N ALA A 163 8.62 4.65 6.90
CA ALA A 163 9.60 5.35 6.09
C ALA A 163 10.79 4.45 5.73
N LEU A 164 11.34 3.74 6.71
CA LEU A 164 12.46 2.82 6.51
C LEU A 164 12.08 1.64 5.61
N GLN A 165 10.87 1.09 5.77
CA GLN A 165 10.36 0.09 4.85
C GLN A 165 10.31 0.61 3.41
N GLN A 166 9.71 1.78 3.19
CA GLN A 166 9.54 2.31 1.84
C GLN A 166 10.89 2.66 1.21
N GLN A 167 11.85 3.11 2.03
CA GLN A 167 13.24 3.28 1.63
C GLN A 167 13.87 1.96 1.17
N ALA A 168 13.67 0.86 1.92
CA ALA A 168 14.13 -0.46 1.51
C ALA A 168 13.50 -0.89 0.17
N HIS A 169 12.19 -0.67 -0.03
CA HIS A 169 11.56 -0.99 -1.30
C HIS A 169 12.12 -0.18 -2.47
N GLY A 170 12.33 1.14 -2.30
CA GLY A 170 12.97 1.98 -3.30
C GLY A 170 14.39 1.53 -3.62
N ALA A 171 15.19 1.24 -2.58
CA ALA A 171 16.55 0.73 -2.71
C ALA A 171 16.62 -0.61 -3.46
N SER A 172 15.67 -1.51 -3.20
CA SER A 172 15.61 -2.81 -3.89
C SER A 172 15.40 -2.68 -5.40
N LEU A 173 14.72 -1.62 -5.87
CA LEU A 173 14.48 -1.37 -7.29
C LEU A 173 15.70 -0.81 -8.02
N VAL A 174 16.63 -0.19 -7.28
CA VAL A 174 17.88 0.38 -7.84
C VAL A 174 19.11 -0.51 -7.56
N GLY A 175 18.91 -1.72 -7.03
CA GLY A 175 19.98 -2.68 -6.78
C GLY A 175 20.78 -2.45 -5.49
N ASP A 176 20.33 -1.54 -4.61
CA ASP A 176 21.05 -1.19 -3.39
C ASP A 176 20.65 -2.10 -2.21
N ARG A 177 21.32 -3.25 -2.14
CA ARG A 177 21.14 -4.20 -1.02
C ARG A 177 21.54 -3.61 0.33
N ALA A 178 22.59 -2.79 0.39
CA ALA A 178 23.10 -2.28 1.65
C ALA A 178 22.06 -1.39 2.34
N THR A 179 21.39 -0.54 1.57
CA THR A 179 20.29 0.28 2.08
C THR A 179 19.06 -0.57 2.46
N VAL A 180 18.73 -1.63 1.70
CA VAL A 180 17.66 -2.57 2.08
C VAL A 180 17.92 -3.17 3.46
N ASP A 181 19.10 -3.74 3.66
CA ASP A 181 19.45 -4.42 4.91
C ASP A 181 19.49 -3.42 6.07
N SER A 182 20.20 -2.30 5.89
CA SER A 182 20.33 -1.25 6.92
C SER A 182 18.99 -0.63 7.32
N ALA A 183 18.11 -0.31 6.37
CA ALA A 183 16.83 0.32 6.68
C ALA A 183 15.90 -0.64 7.45
N LEU A 184 15.85 -1.92 7.05
CA LEU A 184 15.03 -2.92 7.73
C LEU A 184 15.59 -3.29 9.12
N ASP A 185 16.91 -3.34 9.28
CA ASP A 185 17.55 -3.54 10.59
C ASP A 185 17.26 -2.36 11.54
N GLN A 186 17.27 -1.12 11.04
CA GLN A 186 16.89 0.06 11.84
C GLN A 186 15.40 0.10 12.20
N ALA A 187 14.54 -0.47 11.36
CA ALA A 187 13.10 -0.53 11.61
C ALA A 187 12.74 -1.56 12.70
N ALA A 188 13.49 -2.65 12.82
CA ALA A 188 13.22 -3.75 13.74
C ALA A 188 12.95 -3.32 15.20
N PRO A 189 13.85 -2.58 15.87
CA PRO A 189 13.62 -2.18 17.27
C PRO A 189 12.48 -1.16 17.45
N LEU A 190 11.95 -0.59 16.36
CA LEU A 190 10.85 0.39 16.42
C LEU A 190 9.48 -0.26 16.36
N VAL A 191 9.35 -1.49 15.84
CA VAL A 191 8.07 -2.18 15.66
C VAL A 191 7.35 -2.36 16.99
N GLU A 192 8.06 -2.77 18.04
CA GLU A 192 7.50 -2.96 19.39
C GLU A 192 7.02 -1.65 20.03
N ARG A 193 7.49 -0.51 19.51
CA ARG A 193 7.14 0.83 20.00
C ARG A 193 6.04 1.50 19.18
N CYS A 194 5.51 0.81 18.18
CA CYS A 194 4.37 1.29 17.40
C CYS A 194 3.11 1.18 18.27
N ASP A 195 2.88 2.12 19.18
CA ASP A 195 1.60 2.28 19.88
C ASP A 195 1.21 3.75 20.10
N ASP A 196 0.57 4.37 19.10
CA ASP A 196 0.18 5.79 19.12
C ASP A 196 -1.34 6.04 19.03
N GLY A 197 -2.18 5.00 19.06
CA GLY A 197 -3.64 5.14 18.97
C GLY A 197 -4.19 5.70 17.65
N VAL A 198 -3.33 5.91 16.63
CA VAL A 198 -3.74 6.49 15.35
C VAL A 198 -4.33 5.42 14.42
N PRO A 199 -5.50 5.64 13.78
CA PRO A 199 -6.22 4.59 13.04
C PRO A 199 -5.57 4.19 11.71
N TRP A 200 -4.61 4.96 11.21
CA TRP A 200 -3.91 4.72 9.95
C TRP A 200 -2.46 4.26 10.15
N GLY A 201 -1.87 3.69 9.09
CA GLY A 201 -0.48 3.20 9.10
C GLY A 201 -0.24 1.92 9.89
N ASN A 202 -1.29 1.19 10.28
CA ASN A 202 -1.19 0.05 11.20
C ASN A 202 -0.68 -1.25 10.58
N ALA A 203 -0.17 -1.22 9.34
CA ALA A 203 0.33 -2.40 8.64
C ALA A 203 1.40 -3.16 9.43
N CYS A 204 2.32 -2.44 10.08
CA CYS A 204 3.40 -3.02 10.90
C CYS A 204 2.93 -3.80 12.14
N ARG A 205 1.66 -3.65 12.55
CA ARG A 205 1.08 -4.38 13.69
C ARG A 205 0.29 -5.62 13.28
N ARG A 206 0.03 -5.81 11.98
CA ARG A 206 -0.91 -6.85 11.50
C ARG A 206 -0.26 -8.20 11.27
N THR A 207 1.06 -8.25 11.13
CA THR A 207 1.79 -9.48 10.79
C THR A 207 3.01 -9.58 11.69
N SER A 208 3.15 -10.70 12.42
CA SER A 208 4.29 -10.94 13.32
C SER A 208 5.64 -10.94 12.59
N ALA A 209 5.66 -11.37 11.34
CA ALA A 209 6.83 -11.38 10.44
C ALA A 209 6.87 -10.16 9.49
N TYR A 210 6.37 -9.00 9.93
CA TYR A 210 6.14 -7.84 9.05
C TYR A 210 7.39 -7.41 8.29
N LEU A 211 8.54 -7.26 8.97
CA LEU A 211 9.77 -6.78 8.34
C LEU A 211 10.43 -7.86 7.49
N GLU A 212 10.30 -9.12 7.87
CA GLU A 212 10.79 -10.29 7.13
C GLU A 212 10.06 -10.41 5.79
N VAL A 213 8.74 -10.14 5.76
CA VAL A 213 7.96 -10.03 4.52
C VAL A 213 8.52 -8.94 3.61
N GLN A 214 8.89 -7.77 4.16
CA GLN A 214 9.50 -6.71 3.36
C GLN A 214 10.88 -7.11 2.85
N ARG A 215 11.71 -7.74 3.69
CA ARG A 215 13.04 -8.21 3.33
C ARG A 215 13.00 -9.26 2.23
N ALA A 216 12.15 -10.27 2.36
CA ALA A 216 11.97 -11.33 1.36
C ALA A 216 11.50 -10.76 0.02
N THR A 217 10.61 -9.76 0.05
CA THR A 217 10.15 -9.05 -1.15
C THR A 217 11.30 -8.28 -1.81
N CYS A 218 12.08 -7.53 -1.04
CA CYS A 218 13.24 -6.79 -1.55
C CYS A 218 14.31 -7.73 -2.12
N TYR A 219 14.62 -8.84 -1.44
CA TYR A 219 15.56 -9.85 -1.92
C TYR A 219 15.12 -10.51 -3.22
N GLY A 220 13.82 -10.74 -3.39
CA GLY A 220 13.25 -11.22 -4.65
C GLY A 220 13.51 -10.25 -5.82
N ARG A 221 13.37 -8.94 -5.59
CA ARG A 221 13.65 -7.89 -6.59
C ARG A 221 15.15 -7.76 -6.89
N LEU A 222 16.00 -7.89 -5.87
CA LEU A 222 17.46 -7.88 -5.99
C LEU A 222 18.04 -9.14 -6.66
N GLY A 223 17.22 -10.14 -6.99
CA GLY A 223 17.68 -11.40 -7.60
C GLY A 223 18.36 -12.36 -6.61
N LEU A 224 18.26 -12.13 -5.30
CA LEU A 224 18.81 -12.99 -4.24
C LEU A 224 17.91 -14.20 -4.00
N ALA A 225 17.71 -15.03 -5.03
CA ALA A 225 16.68 -16.07 -5.09
C ALA A 225 16.75 -17.06 -3.91
N THR A 226 17.93 -17.56 -3.57
CA THR A 226 18.13 -18.49 -2.46
C THR A 226 17.74 -17.87 -1.11
N ALA A 227 18.17 -16.63 -0.86
CA ALA A 227 17.85 -15.91 0.38
C ALA A 227 16.36 -15.59 0.48
N ALA A 228 15.74 -15.13 -0.61
CA ALA A 228 14.31 -14.86 -0.69
C ALA A 228 13.48 -16.13 -0.43
N ALA A 229 13.82 -17.26 -1.08
CA ALA A 229 13.13 -18.53 -0.89
C ALA A 229 13.23 -19.06 0.55
N GLY A 230 14.40 -18.87 1.18
CA GLY A 230 14.63 -19.19 2.60
C GLY A 230 13.73 -18.40 3.54
N LEU A 231 13.67 -17.07 3.36
CA LEU A 231 12.81 -16.19 4.16
C LEU A 231 11.33 -16.51 3.94
N TRP A 232 10.88 -16.68 2.69
CA TRP A 232 9.47 -17.01 2.42
C TRP A 232 9.02 -18.30 3.08
N ARG A 233 9.90 -19.32 3.18
CA ARG A 233 9.61 -20.54 3.94
C ARG A 233 9.35 -20.22 5.42
N GLN A 234 10.27 -19.50 6.07
CA GLN A 234 10.13 -19.12 7.49
C GLN A 234 8.87 -18.29 7.76
N ILE A 235 8.54 -17.36 6.85
CA ILE A 235 7.33 -16.53 6.94
C ILE A 235 6.07 -17.40 6.83
N LEU A 236 6.02 -18.32 5.85
CA LEU A 236 4.85 -19.16 5.61
C LEU A 236 4.60 -20.19 6.72
N ASP A 237 5.64 -20.62 7.43
CA ASP A 237 5.55 -21.51 8.60
C ASP A 237 4.82 -20.83 9.78
N THR A 238 4.93 -19.51 9.88
CA THR A 238 4.30 -18.72 10.96
C THR A 238 3.03 -17.98 10.54
N THR A 239 2.72 -17.96 9.24
CA THR A 239 1.53 -17.27 8.70
C THR A 239 0.26 -18.08 9.00
N PRO A 240 -0.72 -17.52 9.73
CA PRO A 240 -1.96 -18.21 10.07
C PRO A 240 -2.76 -18.70 8.84
N ALA A 241 -3.37 -19.88 8.95
CA ALA A 241 -4.14 -20.48 7.85
C ALA A 241 -5.39 -19.65 7.43
N ASN A 242 -5.93 -18.84 8.35
CA ASN A 242 -7.06 -17.95 8.08
C ASN A 242 -6.65 -16.64 7.36
N ALA A 243 -5.36 -16.32 7.26
CA ALA A 243 -4.85 -15.16 6.53
C ALA A 243 -4.74 -15.43 5.01
N ARG A 244 -5.83 -15.94 4.40
CA ARG A 244 -5.84 -16.52 3.04
C ARG A 244 -5.25 -15.61 1.96
N ARG A 245 -5.64 -14.33 1.94
CA ARG A 245 -5.16 -13.37 0.93
C ARG A 245 -3.67 -13.07 1.04
N ASP A 246 -3.15 -12.88 2.26
CA ASP A 246 -1.72 -12.63 2.48
C ASP A 246 -0.91 -13.89 2.19
N ARG A 247 -1.38 -15.05 2.63
CA ARG A 247 -0.75 -16.35 2.36
C ARG A 247 -0.62 -16.62 0.86
N GLY A 248 -1.66 -16.33 0.06
CA GLY A 248 -1.60 -16.50 -1.40
C GLY A 248 -0.54 -15.62 -2.07
N VAL A 249 -0.37 -14.38 -1.61
CA VAL A 249 0.70 -13.49 -2.11
C VAL A 249 2.08 -14.02 -1.73
N PHE A 250 2.26 -14.46 -0.49
CA PHE A 250 3.54 -14.99 -0.02
C PHE A 250 3.91 -16.27 -0.77
N LEU A 251 2.95 -17.16 -1.03
CA LEU A 251 3.14 -18.38 -1.82
C LEU A 251 3.52 -18.06 -3.28
N ALA A 252 2.85 -17.10 -3.93
CA ALA A 252 3.20 -16.71 -5.30
C ALA A 252 4.62 -16.11 -5.37
N ARG A 253 5.02 -15.29 -4.38
CA ARG A 253 6.38 -14.76 -4.28
C ARG A 253 7.42 -15.84 -3.97
N GLN A 254 7.08 -16.80 -3.11
CA GLN A 254 7.92 -17.97 -2.84
C GLN A 254 8.13 -18.78 -4.13
N ALA A 255 7.07 -19.05 -4.87
CA ALA A 255 7.13 -19.79 -6.13
C ALA A 255 8.09 -19.10 -7.11
N THR A 256 7.98 -17.78 -7.28
CA THR A 256 8.90 -17.02 -8.14
C THR A 256 10.35 -17.12 -7.67
N ALA A 257 10.60 -17.05 -6.36
CA ALA A 257 11.94 -17.21 -5.81
C ALA A 257 12.48 -18.65 -6.04
N CYS A 258 11.65 -19.67 -5.89
CA CYS A 258 11.99 -21.07 -6.13
C CYS A 258 12.31 -21.33 -7.61
N VAL A 259 11.52 -20.80 -8.55
CA VAL A 259 11.83 -20.89 -10.00
C VAL A 259 13.19 -20.29 -10.29
N ARG A 260 13.48 -19.10 -9.76
CA ARG A 260 14.77 -18.42 -9.96
C ARG A 260 15.95 -19.13 -9.28
N ASN A 261 15.68 -19.90 -8.23
CA ASN A 261 16.68 -20.72 -7.52
C ASN A 261 16.84 -22.13 -8.14
N GLY A 262 16.04 -22.49 -9.15
CA GLY A 262 16.04 -23.82 -9.78
C GLY A 262 15.29 -24.91 -9.01
N ASP A 263 14.60 -24.57 -7.92
CA ASP A 263 13.81 -25.51 -7.12
C ASP A 263 12.38 -25.60 -7.68
N ILE A 264 12.23 -26.26 -8.83
CA ILE A 264 10.97 -26.26 -9.59
C ILE A 264 9.87 -27.04 -8.89
N GLY A 265 10.20 -28.12 -8.18
CA GLY A 265 9.20 -28.89 -7.42
C GLY A 265 8.48 -28.03 -6.39
N ARG A 266 9.22 -27.27 -5.57
CA ARG A 266 8.63 -26.35 -4.59
C ARG A 266 7.95 -25.16 -5.26
N ALA A 267 8.44 -24.70 -6.41
CA ALA A 267 7.78 -23.65 -7.16
C ALA A 267 6.38 -24.06 -7.63
N VAL A 268 6.23 -25.29 -8.13
CA VAL A 268 4.94 -25.82 -8.58
C VAL A 268 3.98 -25.98 -7.40
N GLU A 269 4.44 -26.56 -6.29
CA GLU A 269 3.62 -26.72 -5.08
C GLU A 269 3.09 -25.37 -4.56
N ALA A 270 3.99 -24.41 -4.34
CA ALA A 270 3.61 -23.08 -3.85
C ALA A 270 2.74 -22.33 -4.86
N GLY A 271 3.03 -22.46 -6.16
CA GLY A 271 2.27 -21.80 -7.22
C GLY A 271 0.84 -22.32 -7.36
N ARG A 272 0.60 -23.64 -7.26
CA ARG A 272 -0.74 -24.22 -7.27
C ARG A 272 -1.57 -23.74 -6.08
N LEU A 273 -1.01 -23.78 -4.87
CA LEU A 273 -1.69 -23.26 -3.68
C LEU A 273 -2.02 -21.77 -3.79
N ALA A 274 -1.12 -20.98 -4.40
CA ALA A 274 -1.38 -19.56 -4.65
C ALA A 274 -2.51 -19.36 -5.68
N ALA A 275 -2.58 -20.17 -6.73
CA ALA A 275 -3.64 -20.11 -7.74
C ALA A 275 -5.01 -20.48 -7.14
N ASP A 276 -5.08 -21.53 -6.32
CA ASP A 276 -6.31 -21.90 -5.61
C ASP A 276 -6.82 -20.76 -4.72
N LEU A 277 -5.91 -20.13 -3.96
CA LEU A 277 -6.24 -18.96 -3.14
C LEU A 277 -6.63 -17.74 -3.97
N ALA A 278 -6.08 -17.58 -5.17
CA ALA A 278 -6.48 -16.51 -6.09
C ALA A 278 -7.94 -16.69 -6.54
N VAL A 279 -8.33 -17.93 -6.88
CA VAL A 279 -9.71 -18.27 -7.26
C VAL A 279 -10.66 -18.11 -6.08
N GLU A 280 -10.30 -18.66 -4.91
CA GLU A 280 -11.14 -18.59 -3.70
C GLU A 280 -11.42 -17.15 -3.27
N THR A 281 -10.39 -16.29 -3.29
CA THR A 281 -10.47 -14.94 -2.72
C THR A 281 -10.77 -13.84 -3.74
N GLY A 282 -10.65 -14.12 -5.05
CA GLY A 282 -10.72 -13.12 -6.10
C GLY A 282 -9.63 -12.03 -6.01
N SER A 283 -8.52 -12.31 -5.29
CA SER A 283 -7.50 -11.30 -5.01
C SER A 283 -6.70 -10.92 -6.25
N VAL A 284 -6.86 -9.67 -6.69
CA VAL A 284 -6.06 -9.06 -7.77
C VAL A 284 -4.57 -9.10 -7.47
N ARG A 285 -4.19 -8.93 -6.20
CA ARG A 285 -2.80 -8.93 -5.77
C ARG A 285 -2.14 -10.29 -5.95
N ILE A 286 -2.84 -11.39 -5.63
CA ILE A 286 -2.33 -12.74 -5.91
C ILE A 286 -2.19 -12.95 -7.42
N GLY A 287 -3.20 -12.55 -8.21
CA GLY A 287 -3.15 -12.67 -9.67
C GLY A 287 -1.96 -11.95 -10.31
N ARG A 288 -1.58 -10.78 -9.80
CA ARG A 288 -0.37 -10.05 -10.24
C ARG A 288 0.92 -10.81 -9.95
N GLU A 289 1.05 -11.37 -8.75
CA GLU A 289 2.23 -12.15 -8.38
C GLU A 289 2.32 -13.44 -9.22
N LEU A 290 1.18 -14.08 -9.53
CA LEU A 290 1.11 -15.22 -10.44
C LEU A 290 1.48 -14.85 -11.88
N ALA A 291 1.13 -13.65 -12.35
CA ALA A 291 1.60 -13.15 -13.64
C ALA A 291 3.13 -12.96 -13.64
N GLY A 292 3.70 -12.47 -12.53
CA GLY A 292 5.15 -12.40 -12.33
C GLY A 292 5.81 -13.79 -12.32
N LEU A 293 5.19 -14.78 -11.67
CA LEU A 293 5.63 -16.18 -11.71
C LEU A 293 5.66 -16.72 -13.14
N ARG A 294 4.61 -16.45 -13.95
CA ARG A 294 4.54 -16.86 -15.35
C ARG A 294 5.68 -16.29 -16.19
N GLN A 295 6.08 -15.06 -15.93
CA GLN A 295 7.24 -14.45 -16.58
C GLN A 295 8.55 -15.11 -16.14
N ALA A 296 8.71 -15.38 -14.83
CA ALA A 296 9.90 -16.06 -14.31
C ALA A 296 10.03 -17.51 -14.81
N ALA A 297 8.91 -18.17 -15.13
CA ALA A 297 8.86 -19.53 -15.64
C ALA A 297 9.23 -19.67 -17.13
N GLN A 298 9.28 -18.58 -17.91
CA GLN A 298 9.54 -18.63 -19.35
C GLN A 298 10.79 -19.46 -19.76
N PRO A 299 11.93 -19.40 -19.05
CA PRO A 299 13.11 -20.20 -19.39
C PRO A 299 12.90 -21.72 -19.33
N TRP A 300 11.85 -22.19 -18.64
CA TRP A 300 11.54 -23.61 -18.44
C TRP A 300 10.54 -24.15 -19.47
N LYS A 301 10.03 -23.29 -20.36
CA LYS A 301 9.03 -23.66 -21.36
C LYS A 301 9.51 -24.81 -22.25
N GLY A 302 8.66 -25.82 -22.45
CA GLY A 302 8.97 -27.01 -23.26
C GLY A 302 9.75 -28.10 -22.54
N THR A 303 10.23 -27.86 -21.32
CA THR A 303 10.80 -28.92 -20.46
C THR A 303 9.69 -29.68 -19.73
N ALA A 304 10.01 -30.85 -19.16
CA ALA A 304 9.05 -31.56 -18.30
C ALA A 304 8.63 -30.70 -17.10
N ALA A 305 9.59 -30.04 -16.45
CA ALA A 305 9.37 -29.15 -15.32
C ALA A 305 8.55 -27.89 -15.69
N GLY A 306 8.65 -27.44 -16.95
CA GLY A 306 7.85 -26.32 -17.46
C GLY A 306 6.37 -26.67 -17.65
N ARG A 307 6.04 -27.92 -17.99
CA ARG A 307 4.64 -28.35 -18.13
C ARG A 307 3.88 -28.25 -16.81
N ASP A 308 4.50 -28.68 -15.72
CA ASP A 308 3.91 -28.60 -14.38
C ASP A 308 3.70 -27.14 -13.94
N LEU A 309 4.58 -26.21 -14.36
CA LEU A 309 4.41 -24.77 -14.13
C LEU A 309 3.28 -24.19 -14.98
N ASP A 310 3.12 -24.65 -16.23
CA ASP A 310 2.05 -24.20 -17.11
C ASP A 310 0.65 -24.58 -16.57
N GLU A 311 0.53 -25.73 -15.89
CA GLU A 311 -0.73 -26.16 -15.26
C GLU A 311 -1.25 -25.20 -14.19
N ILE A 312 -0.37 -24.46 -13.49
CA ILE A 312 -0.76 -23.43 -12.51
C ILE A 312 -1.64 -22.36 -13.15
N PHE A 313 -1.44 -22.11 -14.44
CA PHE A 313 -2.04 -21.02 -15.19
C PHE A 313 -3.27 -21.42 -16.00
N ALA A 314 -3.66 -22.69 -15.96
CA ALA A 314 -4.80 -23.23 -16.68
C ALA A 314 -6.14 -23.13 -15.91
N LEU A 315 -6.09 -22.62 -14.66
CA LEU A 315 -7.22 -22.29 -13.80
C LEU A 315 -7.80 -20.91 -14.15
#